data_AF-A0A1Q7ZQN4-F1
#
_entry.id   AF-A0A1Q7ZQN4-F1
#
_cell.length_a   1.000
_cell.length_b   1.000
_cell.length_c   1.000
_cell.angle_alpha   90.00
_cell.angle_beta   90.00
_cell.angle_gamma   90.00
#
_symmetry.space_group_name_H-M   'P 1'
#
loop_
_entity.id
_entity.type
_entity.pdbx_description
1 polymer ?
#
loop_
_entity_poly.entity_id
_entity_poly.type
_entity_poly.pdbx_seq_one_letter_code
_entity_poly.pdbx_strand_id
1 'polypeptide(L)'
;MLRPSLRYLILFLTIATIVSVFSGTVLTSLSYKPGGVVVLNYGFPLPWQTLSGPTRSCCIITYNSAFLLFDVLIYTAIGYLAFLAYRRLMLGIDRRAKEPAKS
;
A
#
# COMPACT_ATOMS: atom_id res chain seq x y z
N MET A 1 -21.09 17.87 -4.26
CA MET A 1 -19.78 17.77 -3.55
C MET A 1 -19.76 16.48 -2.74
N LEU A 2 -18.78 15.61 -3.00
CA LEU A 2 -18.66 14.32 -2.32
C LEU A 2 -17.97 14.56 -0.97
N ARG A 3 -18.74 14.57 0.12
CA ARG A 3 -18.16 14.80 1.45
C ARG A 3 -17.35 13.56 1.86
N PRO A 4 -16.03 13.68 2.11
CA PRO A 4 -15.26 12.56 2.64
C PRO A 4 -15.85 12.20 4.01
N SER A 5 -16.45 11.01 4.13
CA SER A 5 -16.90 10.52 5.41
C SER A 5 -15.68 10.01 6.17
N LEU A 6 -15.47 10.52 7.38
CA LEU A 6 -14.35 10.14 8.26
C LEU A 6 -14.28 8.62 8.46
N ARG A 7 -15.44 7.94 8.44
CA ARG A 7 -15.55 6.48 8.59
C ARG A 7 -14.82 5.72 7.49
N TYR A 8 -14.94 6.15 6.24
CA TYR A 8 -14.25 5.50 5.14
C TYR A 8 -12.75 5.74 5.20
N LEU A 9 -12.32 6.94 5.59
CA LEU A 9 -10.90 7.25 5.75
C LEU A 9 -10.25 6.31 6.79
N ILE A 10 -10.89 6.16 7.96
CA ILE A 10 -10.40 5.27 9.03
C ILE A 10 -10.32 3.83 8.54
N LEU A 11 -11.34 3.34 7.83
CA LEU A 11 -11.37 1.98 7.29
C LEU A 11 -10.26 1.73 6.26
N PHE A 12 -10.01 2.67 5.34
CA PHE A 12 -8.91 2.51 4.39
C PHE A 12 -7.54 2.59 5.07
N LEU A 13 -7.41 3.42 6.11
CA LEU A 13 -6.16 3.54 6.86
C LEU A 13 -5.82 2.27 7.66
N THR A 14 -6.82 1.61 8.26
CA THR A 14 -6.60 0.32 8.94
C THR A 14 -6.21 -0.78 7.97
N ILE A 15 -6.92 -0.90 6.84
CA ILE A 15 -6.60 -1.87 5.79
C ILE A 15 -5.20 -1.60 5.21
N ALA A 16 -4.89 -0.35 4.91
CA ALA A 16 -3.58 0.05 4.37
C ALA A 16 -2.44 -0.28 5.33
N THR A 17 -2.63 -0.09 6.64
CA THR A 17 -1.65 -0.49 7.66
C THR A 17 -1.39 -1.99 7.63
N ILE A 18 -2.44 -2.80 7.59
CA ILE A 18 -2.33 -4.26 7.53
C ILE A 18 -1.59 -4.69 6.26
N VAL A 19 -1.97 -4.14 5.10
CA VAL A 19 -1.33 -4.46 3.81
C VAL A 19 0.15 -4.05 3.81
N SER A 20 0.48 -2.88 4.35
CA SER A 20 1.86 -2.37 4.42
C SER A 20 2.75 -3.27 5.27
N VAL A 21 2.26 -3.68 6.45
CA VAL A 21 3.00 -4.59 7.35
C VAL A 21 3.14 -5.98 6.70
N PHE A 22 2.07 -6.50 6.10
CA PHE A 22 2.12 -7.82 5.46
C PHE A 22 2.97 -7.84 4.19
N SER A 23 3.12 -6.71 3.50
CA SER A 23 4.04 -6.62 2.35
C SER A 23 5.49 -6.96 2.75
N GLY A 24 5.88 -6.68 4.00
CA GLY A 24 7.19 -7.00 4.54
C GLY A 24 7.47 -8.49 4.75
N THR A 25 6.46 -9.36 4.69
CA THR A 25 6.65 -10.82 4.81
C THR A 25 6.72 -11.52 3.46
N VAL A 26 6.21 -10.87 2.40
CA VAL A 26 6.07 -11.48 1.07
C VAL A 26 7.09 -10.89 0.09
N LEU A 27 7.27 -9.57 0.10
CA LEU A 27 8.12 -8.86 -0.85
C LEU A 27 9.48 -8.61 -0.25
N THR A 28 10.45 -9.40 -0.70
CA THR A 28 11.86 -9.29 -0.31
C THR A 28 12.70 -9.01 -1.54
N SER A 29 13.54 -7.99 -1.49
CA SER A 29 14.59 -7.76 -2.49
C SER A 29 15.96 -8.01 -1.90
N LEU A 30 16.79 -8.72 -2.66
CA LEU A 30 18.16 -9.05 -2.29
C LEU A 30 19.13 -8.10 -2.99
N SER A 31 20.10 -7.59 -2.26
CA SER A 31 21.17 -6.75 -2.79
C SER A 31 22.51 -7.15 -2.19
N TYR A 32 23.54 -7.24 -3.04
CA TYR A 32 24.91 -7.54 -2.64
C TYR A 32 25.74 -6.26 -2.59
N LYS A 33 26.38 -6.00 -1.46
CA LYS A 33 27.33 -4.89 -1.33
C LYS A 33 28.77 -5.42 -1.37
N PRO A 34 29.73 -4.59 -1.83
CA PRO A 34 31.16 -4.93 -1.76
C PRO A 34 31.55 -5.30 -0.33
N GLY A 35 32.40 -6.33 -0.17
CA GLY A 35 32.81 -6.84 1.14
C GLY A 35 32.02 -8.04 1.67
N GLY A 36 31.19 -8.69 0.85
CA GLY A 36 30.47 -9.91 1.23
C GLY A 36 29.25 -9.68 2.13
N VAL A 37 28.74 -8.45 2.14
CA VAL A 37 27.55 -8.05 2.89
C VAL A 37 26.31 -8.27 2.03
N VAL A 38 25.34 -8.98 2.60
CA VAL A 38 24.01 -9.18 2.03
C VAL A 38 23.06 -8.19 2.66
N VAL A 39 22.22 -7.59 1.83
CA VAL A 39 21.11 -6.73 2.25
C VAL A 39 19.81 -7.33 1.73
N LEU A 40 18.89 -7.67 2.64
CA LEU A 40 17.52 -8.03 2.33
C LEU A 40 16.63 -6.85 2.72
N ASN A 41 15.92 -6.30 1.73
CA ASN A 41 14.98 -5.23 1.94
C ASN A 41 13.56 -5.77 1.84
N TYR A 42 12.75 -5.48 2.85
CA TYR A 42 11.39 -5.95 3.03
C TYR A 42 10.42 -4.77 3.02
N GLY A 43 9.26 -5.00 2.41
CA GLY A 43 8.20 -4.00 2.29
C GLY A 43 8.05 -3.49 0.86
N PHE A 44 6.87 -2.97 0.56
CA PHE A 44 6.53 -2.42 -0.74
C PHE A 44 5.46 -1.33 -0.59
N PRO A 45 5.52 -0.24 -1.39
CA PRO A 45 6.53 0.07 -2.40
C PRO A 45 7.91 0.47 -1.87
N LEU A 46 8.02 0.94 -0.64
CA LEU A 46 9.29 1.33 -0.04
C LEU A 46 9.76 0.29 0.98
N PRO A 47 11.06 -0.04 1.03
CA PRO A 47 11.55 -1.03 1.98
C PRO A 47 11.65 -0.45 3.38
N TRP A 48 10.62 -0.64 4.19
CA TRP A 48 10.56 -0.12 5.56
C TRP A 48 11.26 -1.02 6.58
N GLN A 49 11.64 -2.25 6.22
CA GLN A 49 12.49 -3.12 7.03
C GLN A 49 13.69 -3.59 6.21
N THR A 50 14.89 -3.43 6.76
CA THR A 50 16.13 -3.85 6.09
C THR A 50 16.95 -4.73 7.01
N LEU A 51 17.29 -5.91 6.53
CA LEU A 51 18.22 -6.83 7.17
C LEU A 51 19.57 -6.71 6.45
N SER A 52 20.64 -6.38 7.16
CA SER A 52 21.98 -6.27 6.57
C SER A 52 23.02 -7.00 7.40
N GLY A 53 23.88 -7.77 6.76
CA GLY A 53 24.91 -8.53 7.47
C GLY A 53 25.79 -9.34 6.54
N PRO A 54 26.93 -9.84 7.04
CA PRO A 54 27.76 -10.78 6.29
C PRO A 54 27.01 -12.09 6.04
N THR A 55 27.28 -12.75 4.91
CA THR A 55 26.64 -14.03 4.52
C THR A 55 26.71 -15.15 5.56
N ARG A 56 27.65 -15.08 6.53
CA ARG A 56 27.96 -16.14 7.49
C ARG A 56 27.71 -15.77 8.96
N SER A 57 27.23 -14.57 9.27
CA SER A 57 26.97 -14.16 10.66
C SER A 57 25.66 -13.41 10.78
N CYS A 58 25.12 -13.37 12.00
CA CYS A 58 23.82 -12.76 12.29
C CYS A 58 23.72 -11.34 11.72
N CYS A 59 22.52 -10.99 11.27
CA CYS A 59 22.28 -9.76 10.53
C CYS A 59 21.67 -8.66 11.43
N ILE A 60 21.97 -7.41 11.12
CA ILE A 60 21.41 -6.22 11.75
C ILE A 60 20.06 -5.93 11.09
N ILE A 61 18.99 -5.86 11.90
CA ILE A 61 17.66 -5.43 11.46
C ILE A 61 17.52 -3.93 11.71
N THR A 62 17.11 -3.20 10.69
CA THR A 62 16.80 -1.77 10.76
C THR A 62 15.39 -1.52 10.25
N TYR A 63 14.68 -0.59 10.90
CA TYR A 63 13.32 -0.20 10.54
C TYR A 63 13.28 1.27 10.17
N ASN A 64 12.58 1.59 9.09
CA ASN A 64 12.32 2.95 8.63
C ASN A 64 10.81 3.24 8.71
N SER A 65 10.40 3.80 9.84
CA SER A 65 8.99 4.15 10.08
C SER A 65 8.44 5.17 9.10
N ALA A 66 9.29 6.03 8.51
CA ALA A 66 8.85 6.99 7.50
C ALA A 66 8.44 6.27 6.21
N PHE A 67 9.20 5.26 5.78
CA PHE A 67 8.84 4.46 4.61
C PHE A 67 7.57 3.66 4.85
N LEU A 68 7.40 3.10 6.06
CA LEU A 68 6.14 2.44 6.44
C LEU A 68 4.96 3.41 6.37
N LEU A 69 5.12 4.63 6.90
CA LEU A 69 4.08 5.65 6.84
C LEU A 69 3.72 6.01 5.39
N PHE A 70 4.71 6.16 4.51
CA PHE A 70 4.47 6.43 3.09
C PHE A 70 3.73 5.29 2.40
N ASP A 71 4.10 4.04 2.65
CA ASP A 71 3.39 2.87 2.11
C ASP A 71 1.92 2.88 2.57
N VAL A 72 1.66 3.14 3.86
CA VAL A 72 0.30 3.26 4.39
C VAL A 72 -0.48 4.37 3.69
N LEU A 73 0.13 5.53 3.47
CA LEU A 73 -0.52 6.65 2.77
C LEU A 73 -0.80 6.30 1.30
N ILE A 74 0.12 5.62 0.62
CA ILE A 74 -0.03 5.18 -0.77
C ILE A 74 -1.19 4.19 -0.88
N TYR A 75 -1.21 3.15 -0.05
CA TYR A 75 -2.30 2.17 -0.06
C TYR A 75 -3.64 2.79 0.34
N THR A 76 -3.65 3.73 1.28
CA THR A 76 -4.85 4.49 1.64
C THR A 76 -5.35 5.30 0.45
N ALA A 77 -4.46 6.01 -0.25
CA ALA A 77 -4.80 6.80 -1.43
C ALA A 77 -5.35 5.93 -2.57
N ILE A 78 -4.70 4.80 -2.86
CA ILE A 78 -5.14 3.85 -3.89
C ILE A 78 -6.52 3.30 -3.55
N GLY A 79 -6.71 2.79 -2.32
CA GLY A 79 -7.99 2.23 -1.88
C GLY A 79 -9.12 3.26 -1.91
N TYR A 80 -8.84 4.48 -1.45
CA TYR A 80 -9.82 5.56 -1.44
C TYR A 80 -10.20 6.03 -2.86
N LEU A 81 -9.21 6.18 -3.75
CA LEU A 81 -9.45 6.56 -5.15
C LEU A 81 -10.21 5.47 -5.91
N ALA A 82 -9.86 4.20 -5.71
CA ALA A 82 -10.58 3.07 -6.29
C ALA A 82 -12.06 3.05 -5.85
N PHE A 83 -12.31 3.28 -4.55
CA PHE A 83 -13.66 3.39 -4.02
C PHE A 83 -14.43 4.57 -4.61
N LEU A 84 -13.79 5.74 -4.75
CA LEU A 84 -14.39 6.91 -5.38
C LEU A 84 -14.76 6.65 -6.85
N ALA A 85 -13.84 6.02 -7.60
CA ALA A 85 -14.05 5.66 -8.99
C ALA A 85 -15.21 4.66 -9.13
N TYR A 86 -15.24 3.63 -8.29
CA TYR A 86 -16.33 2.66 -8.24
C TYR A 86 -17.69 3.33 -8.02
N ARG A 87 -17.77 4.27 -7.06
CA ARG A 87 -19.01 4.98 -6.76
C ARG A 87 -19.49 5.84 -7.92
N ARG A 88 -18.57 6.50 -8.63
CA ARG A 88 -18.89 7.29 -9.84
C ARG A 88 -19.39 6.40 -10.97
N LEU A 89 -18.77 5.24 -11.16
CA LEU A 89 -19.16 4.27 -12.17
C LEU A 89 -20.59 3.77 -11.92
N MET A 90 -20.90 3.32 -10.71
CA MET A 90 -22.22 2.81 -10.34
C MET A 90 -23.32 3.86 -10.51
N LEU A 91 -23.08 5.11 -10.08
CA LEU A 91 -24.03 6.22 -10.29
C LEU A 91 -24.26 6.52 -11.78
N GLY A 92 -23.21 6.39 -12.61
CA GLY A 92 -23.32 6.55 -14.06
C GLY A 92 -24.11 5.42 -14.73
N ILE A 93 -24.03 4.20 -14.21
CA ILE A 93 -24.83 3.05 -14.68
C ILE A 93 -26.31 3.25 -14.29
N ASP A 94 -26.59 3.60 -13.04
CA ASP A 94 -27.96 3.85 -12.56
C ASP A 94 -28.67 4.95 -13.34
N ARG A 95 -27.94 6.02 -13.70
CA ARG A 95 -28.49 7.12 -14.50
C ARG A 95 -28.87 6.66 -15.91
N ARG A 96 -28.02 5.85 -16.55
CA ARG A 96 -28.31 5.28 -17.88
C ARG A 96 -29.47 4.29 -17.86
N ALA A 97 -29.63 3.52 -16.80
CA ALA A 97 -30.77 2.61 -16.65
C ALA A 97 -32.11 3.33 -16.49
N LYS A 98 -32.11 4.60 -16.05
CA LYS A 98 -33.31 5.42 -15.83
C LYS A 98 -33.74 6.27 -17.01
N GLU A 99 -32.92 6.41 -18.05
CA GLU A 99 -33.33 7.10 -19.28
C GLU A 99 -34.09 6.10 -20.17
N PRO A 100 -35.43 6.18 -20.31
CA PRO A 100 -36.15 5.32 -21.24
C PRO A 100 -35.66 5.64 -22.64
N ALA A 101 -35.34 4.59 -23.41
CA ALA A 101 -35.03 4.71 -24.82
C ALA A 101 -36.18 5.47 -25.50
N LYS A 102 -35.94 6.72 -25.87
CA LYS A 102 -36.86 7.46 -26.73
C LYS A 102 -36.78 6.82 -28.11
N SER A 103 -37.67 5.86 -28.33
CA SER A 103 -38.12 5.40 -29.65
C SER A 103 -38.98 6.47 -30.30
#